data_AF-A0A6G9QLY1-F1
#
_entry.id   AF-A0A6G9QLY1-F1
#
_cell.length_a   1.000
_cell.length_b   1.000
_cell.length_c   1.000
_cell.angle_alpha   90.00
_cell.angle_beta   90.00
_cell.angle_gamma   90.00
#
_symmetry.space_group_name_H-M   'P 1'
#
loop_
_entity.id
_entity.type
_entity.pdbx_description
1 polymer ?
#
loop_
_entity_poly.entity_id
_entity_poly.type
_entity_poly.pdbx_seq_one_letter_code
_entity_poly.pdbx_strand_id
1 'polypeptide(L)'
;MKFGVNDSKVYADVEAETFSLAEMLESVEKTETQANIDLSVDDELIEKTNNRRDYLFYLAIQSFDITSQAAIDQLATKFNCTKNDIVSDMKTLSNKETWQYHKQRVKDLIKSHNYQKSMLKAARKNDISNKMEQSFSFDEKTLVALAKEFKCRPVHIAEDINHFKKFSTQKQLFIDRKSKAPMIRALTRFARFNIQY
;
A
#
# COMPACT_ATOMS: atom_id res chain seq x y z
N MET A 1 38.92 -27.40 18.98
CA MET A 1 38.24 -28.63 18.51
C MET A 1 36.75 -28.35 18.37
N LYS A 2 36.11 -29.04 17.44
CA LYS A 2 34.81 -28.72 16.83
C LYS A 2 33.63 -28.91 17.80
N PHE A 3 32.67 -28.01 17.76
CA PHE A 3 31.27 -28.35 18.03
C PHE A 3 30.50 -28.28 16.71
N GLY A 4 29.91 -29.42 16.36
CA GLY A 4 29.16 -29.63 15.15
C GLY A 4 27.74 -29.10 15.26
N VAL A 5 27.27 -28.64 14.11
CA VAL A 5 25.88 -28.33 13.77
C VAL A 5 25.03 -29.61 13.85
N ASN A 6 23.81 -29.49 14.36
CA ASN A 6 22.65 -30.21 13.84
C ASN A 6 21.37 -29.42 14.18
N ASP A 7 21.11 -28.43 13.33
CA ASP A 7 19.76 -27.94 13.06
C ASP A 7 18.96 -29.07 12.41
N SER A 8 17.79 -29.39 12.96
CA SER A 8 16.58 -29.85 12.26
C SER A 8 15.66 -30.54 13.26
N LYS A 9 14.68 -29.80 13.81
CA LYS A 9 13.35 -30.25 14.30
C LYS A 9 12.79 -29.26 15.33
N VAL A 10 12.44 -28.05 14.88
CA VAL A 10 11.54 -27.17 15.64
C VAL A 10 10.70 -26.38 14.64
N TYR A 11 9.84 -27.05 13.88
CA TYR A 11 8.75 -26.41 13.12
C TYR A 11 7.68 -27.46 12.82
N ALA A 12 6.98 -27.85 13.87
CA ALA A 12 5.64 -28.42 13.85
C ALA A 12 5.11 -28.20 15.29
N ASP A 13 3.85 -27.82 15.44
CA ASP A 13 3.14 -27.67 16.72
C ASP A 13 3.03 -26.25 17.31
N VAL A 14 2.62 -25.24 16.52
CA VAL A 14 2.05 -23.97 17.05
C VAL A 14 0.82 -23.50 16.26
N GLU A 15 -0.09 -24.42 15.88
CA GLU A 15 -1.34 -24.05 15.18
C GLU A 15 -2.61 -24.65 15.82
N ALA A 16 -2.58 -25.07 17.09
CA ALA A 16 -3.74 -25.73 17.73
C ALA A 16 -4.31 -25.03 18.98
N GLU A 17 -3.97 -23.77 19.27
CA GLU A 17 -4.44 -23.08 20.50
C GLU A 17 -5.08 -21.69 20.28
N THR A 18 -5.69 -21.41 19.12
CA THR A 18 -6.44 -20.15 18.92
C THR A 18 -7.92 -20.31 18.58
N PHE A 19 -8.49 -21.51 18.75
CA PHE A 19 -9.90 -21.78 18.42
C PHE A 19 -10.86 -21.90 19.61
N SER A 20 -10.45 -21.53 20.83
CA SER A 20 -11.26 -21.73 22.06
C SER A 20 -11.67 -20.44 22.79
N LEU A 21 -11.71 -19.27 22.12
CA LEU A 21 -12.22 -18.02 22.73
C LEU A 21 -13.46 -17.45 22.03
N ALA A 22 -13.92 -18.07 20.93
CA ALA A 22 -15.08 -17.62 20.17
C ALA A 22 -16.41 -18.28 20.63
N GLU A 23 -16.35 -19.34 21.44
CA GLU A 23 -17.53 -20.09 21.90
C GLU A 23 -18.03 -19.68 23.31
N MET A 24 -17.52 -18.58 23.87
CA MET A 24 -17.84 -18.17 25.26
C MET A 24 -18.45 -16.76 25.38
N LEU A 25 -19.25 -16.34 24.38
CA LEU A 25 -20.05 -15.10 24.48
C LEU A 25 -21.50 -15.25 23.99
N GLU A 26 -22.02 -16.47 23.91
CA GLU A 26 -23.42 -16.73 23.57
C GLU A 26 -24.17 -17.33 24.76
N SER A 27 -24.38 -16.55 25.82
CA SER A 27 -25.41 -16.82 26.84
C SER A 27 -25.52 -15.70 27.87
N VAL A 28 -26.16 -14.58 27.53
CA VAL A 28 -26.98 -13.83 28.50
C VAL A 28 -28.20 -13.28 27.76
N GLU A 29 -29.24 -14.10 27.65
CA GLU A 29 -30.59 -13.57 27.53
C GLU A 29 -30.93 -12.83 28.83
N LYS A 30 -31.14 -11.51 28.73
CA LYS A 30 -32.07 -10.82 29.59
C LYS A 30 -33.11 -10.12 28.72
N THR A 31 -34.31 -10.68 28.79
CA THR A 31 -35.57 -10.16 28.33
C THR A 31 -35.90 -8.82 29.00
N GLU A 32 -35.92 -7.73 28.25
CA GLU A 32 -36.86 -6.62 28.46
C GLU A 32 -37.30 -6.13 27.08
N THR A 33 -38.60 -6.26 26.80
CA THR A 33 -39.27 -5.75 25.61
C THR A 33 -39.16 -4.24 25.54
N GLN A 34 -38.14 -3.74 24.83
CA GLN A 34 -38.19 -2.43 24.21
C GLN A 34 -38.66 -2.61 22.77
N ALA A 35 -39.67 -1.84 22.39
CA ALA A 35 -40.21 -1.79 21.04
C ALA A 35 -39.04 -1.76 20.04
N ASN A 36 -39.04 -2.73 19.11
CA ASN A 36 -38.20 -2.70 17.91
C ASN A 36 -38.58 -1.43 17.11
N ILE A 37 -37.98 -0.31 17.48
CA ILE A 37 -37.80 0.81 16.56
C ILE A 37 -36.80 0.26 15.57
N ASP A 38 -37.29 0.00 14.36
CA ASP A 38 -36.47 -0.30 13.19
C ASP A 38 -35.49 0.88 12.99
N LEU A 39 -34.36 0.83 13.69
CA LEU A 39 -33.23 1.75 13.58
C LEU A 39 -32.28 1.28 12.46
N SER A 40 -32.83 0.78 11.36
CA SER A 40 -32.14 0.76 10.08
C SER A 40 -32.00 2.20 9.58
N VAL A 41 -31.27 3.02 10.34
CA VAL A 41 -30.68 4.24 9.80
C VAL A 41 -29.79 3.75 8.67
N ASP A 42 -30.22 4.00 7.44
CA ASP A 42 -29.60 3.56 6.21
C ASP A 42 -28.06 3.70 6.30
N ASP A 43 -27.37 2.59 6.56
CA ASP A 43 -25.91 2.56 6.82
C ASP A 43 -25.15 3.20 5.64
N GLU A 44 -25.71 3.10 4.43
CA GLU A 44 -25.19 3.72 3.23
C GLU A 44 -25.27 5.26 3.29
N LEU A 45 -26.35 5.81 3.85
CA LEU A 45 -26.53 7.25 4.01
C LEU A 45 -25.59 7.80 5.09
N ILE A 46 -25.39 7.07 6.19
CA ILE A 46 -24.43 7.41 7.24
C ILE A 46 -23.02 7.48 6.63
N GLU A 47 -22.62 6.45 5.88
CA GLU A 47 -21.28 6.37 5.34
C GLU A 47 -21.04 7.41 4.22
N LYS A 48 -22.06 7.71 3.40
CA LYS A 48 -22.01 8.85 2.45
C LYS A 48 -21.77 10.17 3.17
N THR A 49 -22.47 10.41 4.27
CA THR A 49 -22.32 11.62 5.08
C THR A 49 -20.93 11.68 5.72
N ASN A 50 -20.44 10.57 6.26
CA ASN A 50 -19.10 10.52 6.85
C ASN A 50 -18.00 10.75 5.81
N ASN A 51 -18.12 10.16 4.60
CA ASN A 51 -17.18 10.40 3.51
C ASN A 51 -17.14 11.87 3.08
N ARG A 52 -18.29 12.54 3.06
CA ARG A 52 -18.39 13.97 2.77
C ARG A 52 -17.68 14.81 3.84
N ARG A 53 -17.90 14.49 5.12
CA ARG A 53 -17.23 15.15 6.26
C ARG A 53 -15.72 14.89 6.29
N ASP A 54 -15.28 13.67 6.00
CA ASP A 54 -13.86 13.30 5.87
C ASP A 54 -13.18 14.17 4.80
N TYR A 55 -13.87 14.42 3.68
CA TYR A 55 -13.35 15.29 2.62
C TYR A 55 -13.31 16.77 3.02
N LEU A 56 -14.35 17.29 3.69
CA LEU A 56 -14.36 18.66 4.21
C LEU A 56 -13.24 18.88 5.23
N PHE A 57 -13.04 17.92 6.13
CA PHE A 57 -11.94 17.91 7.09
C PHE A 57 -10.58 17.94 6.38
N TYR A 58 -10.40 17.12 5.34
CA TYR A 58 -9.18 17.12 4.55
C TYR A 58 -8.89 18.47 3.89
N LEU A 59 -9.91 19.12 3.30
CA LEU A 59 -9.78 20.45 2.71
C LEU A 59 -9.42 21.52 3.75
N ALA A 60 -10.01 21.45 4.94
CA ALA A 60 -9.72 22.38 6.02
C ALA A 60 -8.26 22.27 6.49
N ILE A 61 -7.70 21.06 6.60
CA ILE A 61 -6.27 20.86 6.91
C ILE A 61 -5.38 21.46 5.81
N GLN A 62 -5.78 21.33 4.55
CA GLN A 62 -5.06 21.89 3.40
C GLN A 62 -5.22 23.41 3.27
N SER A 63 -5.92 24.07 4.22
CA SER A 63 -6.17 25.51 4.23
C SER A 63 -6.92 26.02 2.99
N PHE A 64 -7.77 25.18 2.38
CA PHE A 64 -8.69 25.62 1.34
C PHE A 64 -9.86 26.39 1.97
N ASP A 65 -10.22 27.53 1.38
CA ASP A 65 -11.42 28.25 1.77
C ASP A 65 -12.68 27.54 1.27
N ILE A 66 -13.29 26.77 2.18
CA ILE A 66 -14.54 26.05 1.96
C ILE A 66 -15.78 26.86 2.36
N THR A 67 -15.61 28.11 2.82
CA THR A 67 -16.72 28.97 3.26
C THR A 67 -17.32 29.81 2.13
N SER A 68 -16.59 29.98 1.03
CA SER A 68 -17.08 30.71 -0.14
C SER A 68 -18.28 30.00 -0.79
N GLN A 69 -19.26 30.78 -1.29
CA GLN A 69 -20.44 30.23 -1.96
C GLN A 69 -20.06 29.37 -3.17
N ALA A 70 -19.01 29.77 -3.91
CA ALA A 70 -18.52 29.01 -5.05
C ALA A 70 -17.96 27.63 -4.63
N ALA A 71 -17.24 27.55 -3.51
CA ALA A 71 -16.74 26.28 -2.99
C ALA A 71 -17.87 25.37 -2.51
N ILE A 72 -18.87 25.94 -1.81
CA ILE A 72 -20.06 25.20 -1.36
C ILE A 72 -20.82 24.62 -2.56
N ASP A 73 -20.97 25.38 -3.63
CA ASP A 73 -21.67 24.94 -4.85
C ASP A 73 -20.94 23.79 -5.55
N GLN A 74 -19.61 23.86 -5.62
CA GLN A 74 -18.77 22.78 -6.15
C GLN A 74 -18.86 21.51 -5.30
N LEU A 75 -18.84 21.66 -3.97
CA LEU A 75 -18.95 20.54 -3.04
C LEU A 75 -20.33 19.88 -3.10
N ALA A 76 -21.40 20.67 -3.13
CA ALA A 76 -22.77 20.18 -3.28
C ALA A 76 -22.92 19.35 -4.56
N THR A 77 -22.37 19.85 -5.67
CA THR A 77 -22.35 19.16 -6.97
C THR A 77 -21.53 17.86 -6.90
N LYS A 78 -20.34 17.90 -6.29
CA LYS A 78 -19.45 16.74 -6.17
C LYS A 78 -20.07 15.58 -5.40
N PHE A 79 -20.78 15.88 -4.32
CA PHE A 79 -21.38 14.87 -3.45
C PHE A 79 -22.86 14.60 -3.76
N ASN A 80 -23.41 15.21 -4.81
CA ASN A 80 -24.82 15.12 -5.19
C ASN A 80 -25.76 15.35 -3.98
N CYS A 81 -25.55 16.47 -3.29
CA CYS A 81 -26.30 16.85 -2.08
C CYS A 81 -26.66 18.33 -2.11
N THR A 82 -27.47 18.78 -1.15
CA THR A 82 -27.87 20.18 -1.09
C THR A 82 -26.76 21.05 -0.49
N LYS A 83 -26.75 22.34 -0.82
CA LYS A 83 -25.84 23.32 -0.20
C LYS A 83 -26.03 23.37 1.32
N ASN A 84 -27.27 23.17 1.79
CA ASN A 84 -27.60 23.13 3.21
C ASN A 84 -26.95 21.92 3.90
N ASP A 85 -26.83 20.78 3.23
CA ASP A 85 -26.14 19.60 3.78
C ASP A 85 -24.66 19.87 4.01
N ILE A 86 -24.00 20.55 3.04
CA ILE A 86 -22.60 20.97 3.17
C ILE A 86 -22.43 21.92 4.36
N VAL A 87 -23.27 22.94 4.47
CA VAL A 87 -23.23 23.91 5.58
C VAL A 87 -23.51 23.22 6.91
N SER A 88 -24.45 22.29 6.95
CA SER A 88 -24.76 21.49 8.14
C SER A 88 -23.56 20.65 8.56
N ASP A 89 -22.91 19.97 7.63
CA ASP A 89 -21.72 19.16 7.91
C ASP A 89 -20.53 20.00 8.38
N MET A 90 -20.33 21.19 7.81
CA MET A 90 -19.32 22.13 8.29
C MET A 90 -19.60 22.56 9.74
N LYS A 91 -20.87 22.81 10.09
CA LYS A 91 -21.26 23.09 11.48
C LYS A 91 -21.06 21.88 12.39
N THR A 92 -21.38 20.67 11.94
CA THR A 92 -21.13 19.46 12.73
C THR A 92 -19.64 19.26 12.98
N LEU A 93 -18.78 19.57 12.00
CA LEU A 93 -17.32 19.50 12.13
C LEU A 93 -16.73 20.55 13.08
N SER A 94 -17.47 21.59 13.48
CA SER A 94 -16.99 22.52 14.52
C SER A 94 -17.02 21.90 15.92
N ASN A 95 -17.71 20.77 16.11
CA ASN A 95 -17.65 20.02 17.35
C ASN A 95 -16.29 19.30 17.47
N LYS A 96 -15.63 19.48 18.61
CA LYS A 96 -14.33 18.87 18.92
C LYS A 96 -14.34 17.34 18.78
N GLU A 97 -15.38 16.67 19.25
CA GLU A 97 -15.46 15.20 19.22
C GLU A 97 -15.57 14.69 17.78
N THR A 98 -16.49 15.27 17.00
CA THR A 98 -16.67 14.95 15.59
C THR A 98 -15.41 15.25 14.78
N TRP A 99 -14.73 16.36 15.07
CA TRP A 99 -13.45 16.68 14.44
C TRP A 99 -12.37 15.62 14.72
N GLN A 100 -12.22 15.15 15.96
CA GLN A 100 -11.23 14.10 16.28
C GLN A 100 -11.58 12.77 15.62
N TYR A 101 -12.87 12.42 15.54
CA TYR A 101 -13.34 11.23 14.84
C TYR A 101 -12.94 11.25 13.35
N HIS A 102 -13.27 12.32 12.63
CA HIS A 102 -12.93 12.45 11.21
C HIS A 102 -11.42 12.60 10.99
N LYS A 103 -10.68 13.20 11.93
CA LYS A 103 -9.22 13.20 11.91
C LYS A 103 -8.63 11.79 11.90
N GLN A 104 -9.15 10.93 12.76
CA GLN A 104 -8.67 9.55 12.85
C GLN A 104 -9.08 8.75 11.61
N ARG A 105 -10.32 8.89 11.13
CA ARG A 105 -10.79 8.28 9.87
C ARG A 105 -9.91 8.66 8.69
N VAL A 106 -9.68 9.95 8.47
CA VAL A 106 -8.84 10.44 7.37
C VAL A 106 -7.40 9.92 7.49
N LYS A 107 -6.84 9.87 8.70
CA LYS A 107 -5.51 9.29 8.95
C LYS A 107 -5.46 7.82 8.54
N ASP A 108 -6.47 7.04 8.88
CA ASP A 108 -6.50 5.61 8.57
C ASP A 108 -6.81 5.35 7.08
N LEU A 109 -7.65 6.17 6.44
CA LEU A 109 -7.84 6.18 4.99
C LEU A 109 -6.53 6.46 4.25
N ILE A 110 -5.75 7.46 4.70
CA ILE A 110 -4.43 7.77 4.11
C ILE A 110 -3.47 6.59 4.27
N LYS A 111 -3.42 5.96 5.45
CA LYS A 111 -2.57 4.77 5.67
C LYS A 111 -2.98 3.62 4.75
N SER A 112 -4.28 3.33 4.67
CA SER A 112 -4.83 2.27 3.81
C SER A 112 -4.48 2.52 2.34
N HIS A 113 -4.69 3.75 1.86
CA HIS A 113 -4.32 4.15 0.50
C HIS A 113 -2.81 4.00 0.24
N ASN A 114 -1.96 4.42 1.19
CA ASN A 114 -0.51 4.26 1.07
C ASN A 114 -0.08 2.79 1.05
N TYR A 115 -0.72 1.95 1.86
CA TYR A 115 -0.49 0.51 1.87
C TYR A 115 -0.87 -0.12 0.53
N GLN A 116 -2.06 0.18 0.00
CA GLN A 116 -2.50 -0.28 -1.32
C GLN A 116 -1.54 0.17 -2.44
N LYS A 117 -1.10 1.43 -2.40
CA LYS A 117 -0.12 1.96 -3.38
C LYS A 117 1.22 1.23 -3.30
N SER A 118 1.67 0.88 -2.10
CA SER A 118 2.89 0.09 -1.89
C SER A 118 2.74 -1.33 -2.47
N MET A 119 1.61 -1.98 -2.20
CA MET A 119 1.30 -3.31 -2.73
C MET A 119 1.25 -3.31 -4.27
N LEU A 120 0.57 -2.34 -4.88
CA LEU A 120 0.53 -2.20 -6.34
C LEU A 120 1.93 -1.95 -6.92
N LYS A 121 2.75 -1.14 -6.25
CA LYS A 121 4.14 -0.91 -6.68
C LYS A 121 4.98 -2.18 -6.61
N ALA A 122 4.84 -2.98 -5.57
CA ALA A 122 5.55 -4.26 -5.43
C ALA A 122 5.11 -5.25 -6.50
N ALA A 123 3.80 -5.40 -6.70
CA ALA A 123 3.23 -6.24 -7.76
C ALA A 123 3.72 -5.83 -9.15
N ARG A 124 3.68 -4.53 -9.46
CA ARG A 124 4.19 -3.96 -10.71
C ARG A 124 5.64 -4.30 -10.97
N LYS A 125 6.51 -4.12 -9.97
CA LYS A 125 7.94 -4.42 -10.08
C LYS A 125 8.19 -5.92 -10.33
N ASN A 126 7.44 -6.78 -9.65
CA ASN A 126 7.52 -8.23 -9.84
C ASN A 126 7.08 -8.62 -11.25
N ASP A 127 5.90 -8.17 -11.68
CA ASP A 127 5.36 -8.48 -13.01
C ASP A 127 6.28 -7.97 -14.15
N ILE A 128 6.79 -6.74 -14.06
CA ILE A 128 7.75 -6.22 -15.03
C ILE A 128 9.02 -7.07 -15.06
N SER A 129 9.53 -7.48 -13.89
CA SER A 129 10.73 -8.33 -13.82
C SER A 129 10.48 -9.68 -14.50
N ASN A 130 9.34 -10.32 -14.22
CA ASN A 130 8.97 -11.60 -14.86
C ASN A 130 8.82 -11.47 -16.37
N LYS A 131 8.17 -10.41 -16.85
CA LYS A 131 8.05 -10.12 -18.29
C LYS A 131 9.42 -9.88 -18.94
N MET A 132 10.32 -9.18 -18.26
CA MET A 132 11.69 -8.96 -18.74
C MET A 132 12.50 -10.27 -18.79
N GLU A 133 12.36 -11.16 -17.81
CA GLU A 133 12.99 -12.49 -17.81
C GLU A 133 12.46 -13.37 -18.96
N GLN A 134 11.19 -13.23 -19.30
CA GLN A 134 10.55 -13.88 -20.45
C GLN A 134 10.85 -13.19 -21.79
N SER A 135 11.73 -12.19 -21.82
CA SER A 135 12.08 -11.42 -23.03
C SER A 135 10.88 -10.77 -23.72
N PHE A 136 9.85 -10.38 -22.95
CA PHE A 136 8.68 -9.68 -23.46
C PHE A 136 9.06 -8.33 -24.10
N SER A 137 8.46 -8.02 -25.25
CA SER A 137 8.65 -6.74 -25.94
C SER A 137 7.69 -5.69 -25.41
N PHE A 138 8.23 -4.58 -24.89
CA PHE A 138 7.44 -3.45 -24.40
C PHE A 138 7.30 -2.40 -25.50
N ASP A 139 6.09 -2.25 -26.01
CA ASP A 139 5.67 -1.16 -26.91
C ASP A 139 4.88 -0.08 -26.15
N GLU A 140 4.54 1.02 -26.84
CA GLU A 140 3.80 2.12 -26.21
C GLU A 140 2.43 1.68 -25.67
N LYS A 141 1.72 0.79 -26.39
CA LYS A 141 0.40 0.31 -26.00
C LYS A 141 0.45 -0.52 -24.72
N THR A 142 1.43 -1.41 -24.60
CA THR A 142 1.64 -2.23 -23.40
C THR A 142 2.04 -1.38 -22.20
N LEU A 143 2.87 -0.34 -22.39
CA LEU A 143 3.20 0.60 -21.30
C LEU A 143 1.95 1.32 -20.78
N VAL A 144 1.06 1.77 -21.66
CA VAL A 144 -0.21 2.40 -21.25
C VAL A 144 -1.15 1.40 -20.58
N ALA A 145 -1.21 0.16 -21.08
CA ALA A 145 -2.04 -0.89 -20.47
C ALA A 145 -1.58 -1.23 -19.04
N LEU A 146 -0.29 -1.50 -18.85
CA LEU A 146 0.30 -1.78 -17.54
C LEU A 146 0.18 -0.58 -16.59
N ALA A 147 0.31 0.64 -17.11
CA ALA A 147 0.10 1.85 -16.34
C ALA A 147 -1.33 1.94 -15.77
N LYS A 148 -2.35 1.59 -16.58
CA LYS A 148 -3.74 1.52 -16.13
C LYS A 148 -3.95 0.42 -15.09
N GLU A 149 -3.41 -0.78 -15.34
CA GLU A 149 -3.51 -1.94 -14.43
C GLU A 149 -2.96 -1.60 -13.03
N PHE A 150 -1.75 -1.04 -12.97
CA PHE A 150 -1.09 -0.71 -11.70
C PHE A 150 -1.43 0.70 -11.17
N LYS A 151 -2.43 1.37 -11.75
CA LYS A 151 -2.88 2.72 -11.37
C LYS A 151 -1.70 3.72 -11.24
N CYS A 152 -0.80 3.72 -12.21
CA CYS A 152 0.39 4.58 -12.22
C CYS A 152 0.60 5.25 -13.58
N ARG A 153 1.55 6.19 -13.66
CA ARG A 153 1.95 6.80 -14.94
C ARG A 153 2.86 5.86 -15.73
N PRO A 154 2.78 5.82 -17.08
CA PRO A 154 3.65 5.00 -17.94
C PRO A 154 5.15 5.18 -17.68
N VAL A 155 5.57 6.40 -17.29
CA VAL A 155 6.96 6.71 -16.92
C VAL A 155 7.49 5.76 -15.84
N HIS A 156 6.67 5.40 -14.85
CA HIS A 156 7.13 4.50 -13.79
C HIS A 156 7.32 3.05 -14.25
N ILE A 157 6.59 2.61 -15.28
CA ILE A 157 6.80 1.31 -15.92
C ILE A 157 8.14 1.32 -16.65
N ALA A 158 8.41 2.39 -17.40
CA ALA A 158 9.69 2.56 -18.09
C ALA A 158 10.88 2.64 -17.12
N GLU A 159 10.71 3.31 -15.97
CA GLU A 159 11.71 3.33 -14.89
C GLU A 159 12.01 1.94 -14.36
N ASP A 160 10.98 1.14 -14.08
CA ASP A 160 11.14 -0.23 -13.57
C ASP A 160 11.84 -1.13 -14.61
N ILE A 161 11.50 -1.01 -15.90
CA ILE A 161 12.19 -1.71 -17.01
C ILE A 161 13.67 -1.31 -17.06
N ASN A 162 13.96 -0.01 -17.02
CA ASN A 162 15.33 0.51 -17.07
C ASN A 162 16.13 0.08 -15.83
N HIS A 163 15.49 0.06 -14.66
CA HIS A 163 16.08 -0.44 -13.42
C HIS A 163 16.45 -1.92 -13.55
N PHE A 164 15.55 -2.76 -14.07
CA PHE A 164 15.83 -4.18 -14.30
C PHE A 164 17.02 -4.37 -15.25
N LYS A 165 17.05 -3.66 -16.38
CA LYS A 165 18.18 -3.72 -17.34
C LYS A 165 19.51 -3.36 -16.67
N LYS A 166 19.57 -2.27 -15.90
CA LYS A 166 20.77 -1.86 -15.17
C LYS A 166 21.22 -2.93 -14.16
N PHE A 167 20.29 -3.47 -13.39
CA PHE A 167 20.58 -4.51 -12.39
C PHE A 167 21.05 -5.82 -13.04
N SER A 168 20.42 -6.24 -14.13
CA SER A 168 20.82 -7.43 -14.90
C SER A 168 22.26 -7.28 -15.42
N THR A 169 22.60 -6.14 -16.02
CA THR A 169 23.96 -5.85 -16.47
C THR A 169 24.97 -5.84 -15.32
N GLN A 170 24.63 -5.23 -14.18
CA GLN A 170 25.50 -5.23 -12.99
C GLN A 170 25.72 -6.63 -12.43
N LYS A 171 24.66 -7.46 -12.38
CA LYS A 171 24.73 -8.86 -11.95
C LYS A 171 25.66 -9.65 -12.88
N GLN A 172 25.51 -9.48 -14.20
CA GLN A 172 26.38 -10.15 -15.17
C GLN A 172 27.84 -9.71 -15.02
N LEU A 173 28.11 -8.41 -14.91
CA LEU A 173 29.46 -7.89 -14.68
C LEU A 173 30.09 -8.44 -13.40
N PHE A 174 29.29 -8.62 -12.34
CA PHE A 174 29.76 -9.20 -11.08
C PHE A 174 30.09 -10.69 -11.23
N ILE A 175 29.27 -11.46 -11.94
CA ILE A 175 29.53 -12.86 -12.27
C ILE A 175 30.82 -12.97 -13.09
N ASP A 176 30.98 -12.16 -14.13
CA ASP A 176 32.15 -12.15 -14.99
C ASP A 176 33.42 -11.79 -14.20
N ARG A 177 33.37 -10.78 -13.33
CA ARG A 177 34.49 -10.41 -12.45
C ARG A 177 34.88 -11.54 -11.50
N LYS A 178 33.89 -12.22 -10.89
CA LYS A 178 34.14 -13.38 -10.02
C LYS A 178 34.76 -14.54 -10.80
N SER A 179 34.30 -14.80 -12.02
CA SER A 179 34.83 -15.88 -12.87
C SER A 179 36.28 -15.63 -13.29
N LYS A 180 36.67 -14.37 -13.53
CA LYS A 180 38.03 -13.97 -13.94
C LYS A 180 39.00 -13.79 -12.77
N ALA A 181 38.50 -13.68 -11.54
CA ALA A 181 39.32 -13.47 -10.35
C ALA A 181 40.41 -14.54 -10.11
N PRO A 182 40.17 -15.85 -10.34
CA PRO A 182 41.21 -16.88 -10.23
C PRO A 182 42.35 -16.69 -11.24
N MET A 183 42.02 -16.33 -12.48
CA MET A 183 43.01 -16.08 -13.54
C MET A 183 43.89 -14.87 -13.21
N ILE A 184 43.28 -13.78 -12.75
CA ILE A 184 44.02 -12.59 -12.31
C ILE A 184 44.95 -12.93 -11.13
N ARG A 185 44.46 -13.71 -10.14
CA ARG A 185 45.29 -14.16 -9.01
C ARG A 185 46.47 -15.02 -9.46
N ALA A 186 46.28 -15.90 -10.44
CA ALA A 186 47.35 -16.73 -11.00
C ALA A 186 48.40 -15.89 -11.72
N LEU A 187 47.98 -14.94 -12.56
CA LEU A 187 48.88 -14.01 -13.25
C LEU A 187 49.67 -13.14 -12.27
N THR A 188 49.04 -12.62 -11.22
CA THR A 188 49.73 -11.83 -10.18
C THR A 188 50.75 -12.68 -9.42
N ARG A 189 50.44 -13.95 -9.11
CA ARG A 189 51.43 -14.86 -8.50
C ARG A 189 52.60 -15.10 -9.44
N PHE A 190 52.34 -15.40 -10.72
CA PHE A 190 53.39 -15.62 -11.71
C PHE A 190 54.28 -14.40 -11.91
N ALA A 191 53.70 -13.19 -12.00
CA ALA A 191 54.45 -11.95 -12.11
C ALA A 191 55.33 -11.70 -10.86
N ARG A 192 54.82 -11.96 -9.66
CA ARG A 192 55.61 -11.85 -8.42
C ARG A 192 56.78 -12.83 -8.37
N PHE A 193 56.57 -14.06 -8.83
CA PHE A 193 57.66 -15.03 -8.96
C PHE A 193 58.74 -14.53 -9.93
N ASN A 194 58.38 -13.97 -11.08
CA ASN A 194 59.35 -13.47 -12.06
C ASN A 194 60.05 -12.14 -11.70
N ILE A 195 59.56 -11.40 -10.70
CA ILE A 195 60.24 -10.19 -10.20
C ILE A 195 61.29 -10.55 -9.12
N GLN A 196 61.19 -11.74 -8.52
CA GLN A 196 62.15 -12.22 -7.50
C GLN A 196 63.37 -12.94 -8.10
N TYR A 197 63.42 -13.11 -9.42
CA TYR A 197 64.57 -13.59 -10.19
C TYR A 197 65.11 -12.46 -11.07
#